data_AF-A0A1G1FF08-F1
#
_entry.id   AF-A0A1G1FF08-F1
#
_cell.length_a   1.000
_cell.length_b   1.000
_cell.length_c   1.000
_cell.angle_alpha   90.00
_cell.angle_beta   90.00
_cell.angle_gamma   90.00
#
_symmetry.space_group_name_H-M   'P 1'
#
loop_
_entity.id
_entity.type
_entity.pdbx_description
1 polymer ?
#
loop_
_entity_poly.entity_id
_entity_poly.type
_entity_poly.pdbx_seq_one_letter_code
_entity_poly.pdbx_strand_id
1 'polypeptide(L)'
;MIVRPEKRKALLETMRGMLEPARVEKGCLNYRLYEDIENRNIFILLEEWETQEDLEKHIRTDNQRRMLALMDLLSEQPELRFNTVLNTVGMELIEEVRHGMQ
;
A
#
# COMPACT_ATOMS: atom_id res chain seq x y z
N MET A 1 -5.80 7.35 -2.25
CA MET A 1 -5.98 8.43 -1.26
C MET A 1 -5.86 9.77 -1.96
N ILE A 2 -6.89 10.63 -1.89
CA ILE A 2 -6.80 12.02 -2.38
C ILE A 2 -6.69 12.94 -1.16
N VAL A 3 -5.57 13.65 -1.05
CA VAL A 3 -5.19 14.42 0.15
C VAL A 3 -5.50 15.90 -0.08
N ARG A 4 -5.97 16.60 0.96
CA ARG A 4 -6.14 18.05 0.85
C ARG A 4 -4.76 18.73 0.67
N PRO A 5 -4.59 19.66 -0.28
CA PRO A 5 -3.27 20.24 -0.57
C PRO A 5 -2.53 20.78 0.67
N GLU A 6 -3.26 21.42 1.59
CA GLU A 6 -2.72 21.97 2.84
C GLU A 6 -2.32 20.91 3.87
N LYS A 7 -2.78 19.67 3.72
CA LYS A 7 -2.46 18.52 4.59
C LYS A 7 -1.39 17.61 4.02
N ARG A 8 -0.99 17.79 2.74
CA ARG A 8 0.00 16.95 2.06
C ARG A 8 1.30 16.76 2.85
N LYS A 9 1.85 17.85 3.39
CA LYS A 9 3.09 17.79 4.19
C LYS A 9 2.92 16.92 5.43
N ALA A 10 1.84 17.13 6.18
CA ALA A 10 1.54 16.38 7.40
C ALA A 10 1.41 14.88 7.11
N LEU A 11 0.69 14.51 6.05
CA LEU A 11 0.57 13.11 5.62
C LEU A 11 1.94 12.49 5.33
N LEU A 12 2.79 13.14 4.52
CA LEU A 12 4.09 12.59 4.15
C LEU A 12 5.04 12.46 5.35
N GLU A 13 4.99 13.40 6.29
CA GLU A 13 5.78 13.32 7.53
C GLU A 13 5.32 12.15 8.39
N THR A 14 4.01 11.97 8.58
CA THR A 14 3.49 10.83 9.34
C THR A 14 3.79 9.50 8.64
N MET A 15 3.51 9.40 7.33
CA MET A 15 3.78 8.18 6.57
C MET A 15 5.25 7.77 6.64
N ARG A 16 6.19 8.71 6.53
CA ARG A 16 7.63 8.42 6.64
C ARG A 16 7.99 7.75 7.96
N GLY A 17 7.35 8.14 9.06
CA GLY A 17 7.54 7.50 10.37
C GLY A 17 6.92 6.11 10.50
N MET A 18 5.95 5.79 9.63
CA MET A 18 5.21 4.52 9.66
C MET A 18 5.77 3.45 8.73
N LEU A 19 6.51 3.85 7.68
CA LEU A 19 7.03 2.93 6.67
C LEU A 19 8.00 1.90 7.27
N GLU A 20 9.04 2.35 7.98
CA GLU A 20 10.07 1.45 8.51
C GLU A 20 9.54 0.47 9.57
N PRO A 21 8.71 0.91 10.55
CA PRO A 21 8.09 -0.03 11.49
C PRO A 21 7.30 -1.14 10.80
N ALA A 22 6.49 -0.82 9.78
CA ALA A 22 5.70 -1.81 9.06
C ALA A 22 6.57 -2.81 8.29
N ARG A 23 7.65 -2.34 7.65
CA ARG A 23 8.54 -3.17 6.82
C ARG A 23 9.27 -4.26 7.60
N VAL A 24 9.44 -4.08 8.91
CA VAL A 24 10.10 -5.06 9.78
C VAL A 24 9.10 -5.93 10.54
N GLU A 25 7.80 -5.74 10.34
CA GLU A 25 6.77 -6.63 10.88
C GLU A 25 6.88 -8.02 10.23
N LYS A 26 6.63 -9.06 11.03
CA LYS A 26 6.64 -10.44 10.54
C LYS A 26 5.65 -10.59 9.39
N GLY A 27 6.11 -11.21 8.29
CA GLY A 27 5.27 -11.48 7.12
C GLY A 27 5.05 -10.26 6.22
N CYS A 28 5.64 -9.09 6.50
CA CYS A 28 5.59 -7.97 5.57
C CYS A 28 6.46 -8.26 4.35
N LEU A 29 5.84 -8.35 3.17
CA LEU A 29 6.53 -8.49 1.88
C LEU A 29 6.76 -7.11 1.24
N ASN A 30 5.80 -6.20 1.41
CA ASN A 30 5.88 -4.85 0.88
C ASN A 30 5.06 -3.87 1.71
N TYR A 31 5.60 -2.65 1.86
CA TYR A 31 4.89 -1.53 2.47
C TYR A 31 5.43 -0.23 1.87
N ARG A 32 4.73 0.29 0.87
CA ARG A 32 5.20 1.41 0.03
C ARG A 32 4.09 2.43 -0.22
N LEU A 33 4.47 3.70 -0.11
CA LEU A 33 3.65 4.81 -0.54
C LEU A 33 4.08 5.24 -1.94
N TYR A 34 3.14 5.27 -2.88
CA TYR A 34 3.30 5.79 -4.23
C TYR A 34 2.60 7.14 -4.34
N GLU A 35 3.19 8.06 -5.08
CA GLU A 35 2.60 9.35 -5.47
C GLU A 35 2.20 9.26 -6.94
N ASP A 36 1.01 9.77 -7.26
CA ASP A 36 0.58 9.91 -8.65
C ASP A 36 1.41 10.96 -9.40
N ILE A 37 1.75 10.65 -10.65
CA ILE A 37 2.63 11.50 -11.46
C ILE A 37 1.94 12.77 -11.98
N GLU A 38 0.61 12.73 -12.17
CA GLU A 38 -0.17 13.85 -12.71
C GLU A 38 -0.70 14.75 -11.58
N ASN A 39 -1.01 14.17 -10.43
CA ASN A 39 -1.50 14.88 -9.26
C ASN A 39 -0.77 14.48 -7.97
N ARG A 40 0.13 15.35 -7.51
CA ARG A 40 0.96 15.14 -6.31
C ARG A 40 0.20 15.04 -4.98
N ASN A 41 -1.12 15.22 -4.98
CA ASN A 41 -1.98 15.03 -3.82
C ASN A 41 -2.67 13.66 -3.82
N ILE A 42 -2.46 12.84 -4.85
CA ILE A 42 -2.97 11.48 -4.94
C ILE A 42 -1.85 10.52 -4.54
N PHE A 43 -2.17 9.63 -3.61
CA PHE A 43 -1.26 8.62 -3.11
C PHE A 43 -1.91 7.25 -3.05
N ILE A 44 -1.10 6.21 -3.21
CA ILE A 44 -1.47 4.80 -2.98
C ILE A 44 -0.54 4.23 -1.93
N LEU A 45 -1.09 3.72 -0.84
CA LEU A 45 -0.36 2.84 0.07
C LEU A 45 -0.58 1.41 -0.42
N LEU A 46 0.49 0.74 -0.82
CA LEU A 46 0.48 -0.68 -1.16
C LEU A 46 1.12 -1.46 -0.01
N GLU A 47 0.38 -2.46 0.44
CA GLU A 47 0.81 -3.40 1.47
C GLU A 47 0.69 -4.82 0.91
N GLU A 48 1.74 -5.61 1.08
CA GLU A 48 1.75 -7.03 0.69
C GLU A 48 2.23 -7.83 1.89
N TRP A 49 1.47 -8.87 2.22
CA TRP A 49 1.69 -9.71 3.40
C TRP A 49 1.75 -11.17 2.99
N GLU A 50 2.63 -11.93 3.63
CA GLU A 50 2.88 -13.35 3.34
C GLU A 50 1.63 -14.20 3.61
N THR A 51 0.91 -13.89 4.68
CA THR A 51 -0.31 -14.61 5.06
C THR A 51 -1.42 -13.66 5.51
N GLN A 52 -2.66 -14.15 5.45
CA GLN A 52 -3.81 -13.48 6.03
C GLN A 52 -3.62 -13.21 7.54
N GLU A 53 -3.00 -14.15 8.26
CA GLU A 53 -2.75 -14.00 9.70
C GLU A 53 -1.79 -12.83 10.01
N ASP A 54 -0.75 -12.67 9.19
CA ASP A 54 0.22 -11.57 9.35
C ASP A 54 -0.42 -10.21 9.02
N LEU A 55 -1.23 -10.13 7.95
CA LEU A 55 -2.04 -8.94 7.66
C LEU A 55 -2.97 -8.59 8.84
N GLU A 56 -3.68 -9.58 9.40
CA GLU A 56 -4.58 -9.31 10.52
C GLU A 56 -3.84 -8.88 11.79
N LYS A 57 -2.61 -9.35 12.01
CA LYS A 57 -1.76 -8.84 13.09
C LYS A 57 -1.40 -7.39 12.82
N HIS A 58 -0.98 -7.05 11.60
CA HIS A 58 -0.70 -5.67 11.19
C HIS A 58 -1.88 -4.74 11.44
N ILE A 59 -3.10 -5.15 11.04
CA ILE A 59 -4.32 -4.36 11.20
C ILE A 59 -4.59 -3.96 12.66
N ARG A 60 -4.13 -4.77 13.62
CA ARG A 60 -4.32 -4.54 15.06
C ARG A 60 -3.24 -3.65 15.69
N THR A 61 -2.18 -3.30 14.94
CA THR A 61 -1.05 -2.49 15.44
C THR A 61 -1.41 -1.02 15.65
N ASP A 62 -0.60 -0.34 16.46
CA ASP A 62 -0.65 1.12 16.59
C ASP A 62 -0.23 1.84 15.31
N ASN A 63 0.55 1.17 14.45
CA ASN A 63 0.91 1.71 13.14
C ASN A 63 -0.34 1.81 12.26
N GLN A 64 -1.16 0.76 12.20
CA GLN A 64 -2.42 0.80 11.47
C GLN A 64 -3.40 1.82 12.05
N ARG A 65 -3.50 1.95 13.38
CA ARG A 65 -4.34 3.00 14.01
C ARG A 65 -3.93 4.41 13.57
N ARG A 66 -2.63 4.67 13.45
CA ARG A 66 -2.11 5.94 12.92
C ARG A 66 -2.51 6.14 11.46
N MET A 67 -2.49 5.09 10.64
CA MET A 67 -2.94 5.18 9.25
C MET A 67 -4.42 5.57 9.21
N LEU A 68 -5.27 4.87 9.97
CA LEU A 68 -6.70 5.17 10.01
C LEU A 68 -6.97 6.63 10.43
N ALA A 69 -6.20 7.18 11.38
CA ALA A 69 -6.33 8.59 11.77
C ALA A 69 -5.92 9.58 10.65
N LEU A 70 -5.05 9.19 9.72
CA LEU A 70 -4.71 10.02 8.56
C LEU A 70 -5.85 10.14 7.55
N MET A 71 -6.89 9.29 7.63
CA MET A 71 -8.04 9.38 6.74
C MET A 71 -8.79 10.72 6.89
N ASP A 72 -8.71 11.36 8.07
CA ASP A 72 -9.30 12.69 8.31
C ASP A 72 -8.61 13.81 7.49
N LEU A 73 -7.41 13.56 6.97
CA LEU A 73 -6.66 14.51 6.15
C LEU A 73 -7.06 14.47 4.67
N LEU A 74 -7.91 13.51 4.30
CA LEU A 74 -8.29 13.28 2.92
C LEU A 74 -9.43 14.21 2.49
N SER A 75 -9.50 14.45 1.18
CA SER A 75 -10.61 15.20 0.57
C SER A 75 -11.87 14.35 0.48
N GLU A 76 -11.72 13.04 0.45
CA GLU A 76 -12.79 12.04 0.33
C GLU A 76 -12.35 10.71 0.98
N GLN A 77 -13.31 9.80 1.21
CA GLN A 77 -12.99 8.47 1.73
C GLN A 77 -12.08 7.72 0.74
N PRO A 78 -10.99 7.10 1.21
CA PRO A 78 -10.12 6.34 0.33
C PRO A 78 -10.79 5.03 -0.07
N GLU A 79 -10.47 4.57 -1.27
CA GLU A 79 -10.78 3.20 -1.65
C GLU A 79 -9.81 2.22 -0.96
N LEU A 80 -10.36 1.20 -0.30
CA LEU A 80 -9.61 0.08 0.27
C LEU A 80 -9.93 -1.19 -0.52
N ARG A 81 -8.89 -1.91 -0.94
CA ARG A 81 -9.02 -3.18 -1.65
C ARG A 81 -8.16 -4.24 -0.97
N PHE A 82 -8.74 -5.42 -0.73
CA PHE A 82 -8.04 -6.59 -0.23
C PHE A 82 -8.05 -7.65 -1.32
N ASN A 83 -6.86 -8.06 -1.78
CA ASN A 83 -6.70 -9.06 -2.83
C ASN A 83 -5.94 -10.25 -2.26
N THR A 84 -6.47 -11.47 -2.46
CA THR A 84 -5.73 -12.71 -2.20
C THR A 84 -5.07 -13.16 -3.50
N VAL A 85 -3.74 -13.07 -3.56
CA VAL A 85 -2.96 -13.44 -4.74
C VAL A 85 -2.55 -14.91 -4.62
N LEU A 86 -3.07 -15.77 -5.50
CA LEU A 86 -2.73 -17.20 -5.52
C LEU A 86 -1.40 -17.48 -6.24
N ASN A 87 -1.06 -16.67 -7.24
CA ASN A 87 0.17 -16.82 -8.01
C ASN A 87 0.62 -15.46 -8.55
N THR A 88 1.93 -15.25 -8.61
CA THR A 88 2.57 -14.10 -9.24
C THR A 88 3.60 -14.63 -10.23
N VAL A 89 3.43 -14.29 -11.50
CA VAL A 89 4.35 -14.65 -12.59
C VAL A 89 5.09 -13.41 -13.06
N GLY A 90 6.37 -13.57 -13.35
CA GLY A 90 7.25 -12.54 -13.87
C GLY A 90 7.32 -12.54 -15.39
N MET A 91 8.53 -12.39 -15.91
CA MET A 91 8.80 -12.29 -17.35
C MET A 91 8.43 -13.56 -18.12
N GLU A 92 8.38 -14.71 -17.46
CA GLU A 92 7.97 -15.99 -18.03
C GLU A 92 6.57 -15.95 -18.65
N LEU A 93 5.64 -15.15 -18.09
CA LEU A 93 4.32 -14.96 -18.68
C LEU A 93 4.41 -14.27 -20.05
N ILE A 94 5.32 -13.29 -20.17
CA ILE A 94 5.52 -12.57 -21.44
C ILE A 94 6.10 -13.53 -22.48
N GLU A 95 7.07 -14.36 -22.10
CA GLU A 95 7.67 -15.35 -22.98
C GLU A 95 6.64 -16.39 -23.44
N GLU A 96 5.83 -16.92 -22.51
CA GLU A 96 4.77 -17.87 -22.81
C GLU A 96 3.74 -17.27 -23.78
N VAL A 97 3.23 -16.07 -23.52
CA VAL A 97 2.24 -15.43 -24.42
C VAL A 97 2.83 -15.11 -25.80
N ARG A 98 4.12 -14.75 -25.87
CA ARG A 98 4.78 -14.43 -27.15
C ARG A 98 5.13 -15.66 -27.97
N HIS A 99 5.31 -16.83 -27.35
CA HIS A 99 5.76 -18.06 -28.01
C HIS A 99 4.71 -19.19 -28.03
N GLY A 100 3.63 -19.06 -27.27
CA GLY A 100 2.56 -20.04 -27.11
C GLY A 100 1.31 -19.74 -27.95
N MET A 101 1.46 -19.80 -29.28
CA MET A 101 0.40 -20.16 -30.24
C MET A 101 1.09 -20.76 -31.48
N GLN A 102 1.61 -21.97 -31.33
CA GLN A 102 1.85 -22.94 -32.41
C GLN A 102 1.26 -24.28 -32.00
#